data_AF-A0A1N6X8I7-F1
#
_entry.id   AF-A0A1N6X8I7-F1
#
_cell.length_a   1.000
_cell.length_b   1.000
_cell.length_c   1.000
_cell.angle_alpha   90.00
_cell.angle_beta   90.00
_cell.angle_gamma   90.00
#
_symmetry.space_group_name_H-M   'P 1'
#
loop_
_entity.id
_entity.type
_entity.pdbx_description
1 polymer ?
#
loop_
_entity_poly.entity_id
_entity_poly.type
_entity_poly.pdbx_seq_one_letter_code
_entity_poly.pdbx_strand_id
1 'polypeptide(L)' 'MERHETQTGEYGAETEEIADIAEMEITEPTLTWLELSRPQQPIPIGKNDRVLDSKFNEQHDVWEVLLVAFPEEKSDEE' A
#
# COMPACT_ATOMS: atom_id res chain seq x y z
N MET A 1 -6.97 -21.09 35.58
CA MET A 1 -7.22 -20.85 34.14
C MET A 1 -7.16 -19.36 33.95
N GLU A 2 -5.95 -18.89 33.68
CA GLU A 2 -5.61 -17.47 33.58
C GLU A 2 -5.95 -16.93 32.19
N ARG A 3 -6.08 -15.61 32.14
CA ARG A 3 -6.77 -14.82 31.13
C ARG A 3 -5.84 -14.43 29.99
N HIS A 4 -6.47 -14.25 28.83
CA HIS A 4 -6.12 -13.38 27.70
C HIS A 4 -4.83 -13.72 26.96
N GLU A 5 -4.97 -13.93 25.65
CA GLU A 5 -4.26 -13.12 24.65
C GLU A 5 -5.00 -13.32 23.32
N THR A 6 -5.71 -12.27 22.91
CA THR A 6 -6.20 -12.10 21.55
C THR A 6 -4.99 -12.20 20.62
N GLN A 7 -4.90 -13.29 19.86
CA GLN A 7 -3.98 -13.42 18.74
C GLN A 7 -4.39 -12.37 17.71
N THR A 8 -3.80 -11.18 17.84
CA THR A 8 -3.75 -10.15 16.81
C THR A 8 -3.24 -10.83 15.54
N GLY A 9 -4.13 -10.98 14.57
CA GLY A 9 -3.77 -11.46 13.25
C GLY A 9 -2.65 -10.61 12.69
N GLU A 10 -1.68 -11.28 12.11
CA GLU A 10 -0.50 -10.73 11.45
C GLU A 10 -0.94 -9.97 10.18
N TYR A 11 -1.55 -8.79 10.37
CA TYR A 11 -2.01 -7.87 9.33
C TYR A 11 -1.11 -6.62 9.23
N GLY A 12 -0.01 -6.55 10.00
CA GLY A 12 0.78 -5.32 10.16
C GLY A 12 1.97 -5.17 9.23
N ALA A 13 2.78 -6.23 9.06
CA ALA A 13 4.12 -6.09 8.50
C ALA A 13 4.16 -5.66 7.03
N GLU A 14 3.20 -6.10 6.22
CA GLU A 14 3.18 -5.85 4.76
C GLU A 14 2.39 -4.58 4.41
N THR A 15 1.44 -4.19 5.27
CA THR A 15 0.77 -2.90 5.15
C THR A 15 1.67 -1.75 5.56
N GLU A 16 2.71 -1.97 6.35
CA GLU A 16 3.66 -0.93 6.78
C GLU A 16 4.47 -0.37 5.61
N GLU A 17 5.02 -1.22 4.72
CA GLU A 17 5.76 -0.71 3.53
C GLU A 17 4.84 -0.02 2.52
N ILE A 18 3.58 -0.45 2.42
CA ILE A 18 2.59 0.19 1.54
C ILE A 18 2.06 1.49 2.16
N ALA A 19 1.90 1.53 3.49
CA ALA A 19 1.61 2.74 4.24
C ALA A 19 2.75 3.75 4.10
N ASP A 20 4.00 3.30 4.03
CA ASP A 20 5.16 4.17 3.82
C ASP A 20 5.00 5.01 2.54
N ILE A 21 4.51 4.42 1.44
CA ILE A 21 4.22 5.16 0.20
C ILE A 21 3.06 6.15 0.36
N ALA A 22 2.04 5.80 1.15
CA ALA A 22 0.95 6.72 1.48
C ALA A 22 1.39 7.85 2.43
N GLU A 23 2.46 7.64 3.21
CA GLU A 23 3.05 8.63 4.12
C GLU A 23 4.17 9.46 3.46
N MET A 24 4.69 9.04 2.31
CA MET A 24 5.65 9.80 1.53
C MET A 24 5.02 11.11 1.02
N GLU A 25 5.67 12.25 1.28
CA GLU A 25 5.28 13.54 0.70
C GLU A 25 5.59 13.56 -0.81
N ILE A 26 4.66 13.03 -1.61
CA ILE A 26 4.70 13.11 -3.08
C ILE A 26 4.43 14.56 -3.49
N THR A 27 5.43 15.27 -4.02
CA THR A 27 5.27 16.66 -4.51
C THR A 27 5.00 16.76 -6.01
N GLU A 28 5.25 15.68 -6.75
CA GLU A 28 5.05 15.57 -8.20
C GLU A 28 4.58 14.16 -8.56
N PRO A 29 3.87 13.97 -9.69
CA PRO A 29 3.40 12.64 -10.09
C PRO A 29 4.56 11.64 -10.19
N THR A 30 4.55 10.63 -9.34
CA THR A 30 5.66 9.69 -9.18
C THR A 30 5.21 8.30 -9.59
N LEU A 31 6.03 7.65 -10.42
CA LEU A 31 5.78 6.27 -10.86
C LEU A 31 6.53 5.29 -9.95
N THR A 32 5.83 4.33 -9.36
CA THR A 32 6.44 3.36 -8.44
C THR A 32 5.84 1.96 -8.57
N TRP A 33 6.63 0.94 -8.18
CA TRP A 33 6.20 -0.45 -8.08
C TRP A 33 5.91 -0.81 -6.63
N LEU A 34 4.77 -1.44 -6.40
CA LEU A 34 4.37 -2.03 -5.12
C LEU A 34 4.46 -3.55 -5.19
N GLU A 35 4.99 -4.16 -4.15
CA GLU A 35 4.99 -5.62 -3.98
C GLU A 35 3.86 -6.02 -3.03
N LEU A 36 2.98 -6.91 -3.49
CA LEU A 36 1.79 -7.33 -2.77
C LEU A 36 1.76 -8.86 -2.63
N SER A 37 2.08 -9.38 -1.46
CA SER A 37 1.97 -10.83 -1.19
C SER A 37 0.52 -11.28 -0.94
N ARG A 38 -0.40 -10.34 -0.67
CA ARG A 38 -1.81 -10.63 -0.36
C ARG A 38 -2.77 -9.85 -1.26
N PRO A 39 -2.87 -10.18 -2.56
CA PRO A 39 -3.68 -9.42 -3.53
C PRO A 39 -5.20 -9.43 -3.25
N GLN A 40 -5.68 -10.34 -2.39
CA GLN A 40 -7.08 -10.42 -1.99
C GLN A 40 -7.45 -9.40 -0.91
N GLN A 41 -6.47 -8.74 -0.29
CA GLN A 41 -6.71 -7.71 0.71
C GLN A 41 -6.75 -6.33 0.04
N PRO A 42 -7.75 -5.48 0.37
CA PRO A 42 -7.80 -4.13 -0.15
C PRO A 42 -6.62 -3.32 0.39
N ILE A 43 -6.03 -2.51 -0.48
CA ILE A 43 -4.89 -1.67 -0.17
C ILE A 43 -5.30 -0.20 -0.31
N PRO A 44 -5.06 0.64 0.71
CA PRO A 44 -5.29 2.07 0.58
C PRO A 44 -4.28 2.66 -0.40
N ILE A 45 -4.77 3.36 -1.41
CA ILE A 45 -3.97 4.19 -2.31
C ILE A 45 -4.54 5.60 -2.29
N GLY A 46 -3.76 6.61 -2.69
CA GLY A 46 -4.21 7.98 -2.78
C GLY A 46 -5.44 8.12 -3.69
N LYS A 47 -6.33 9.05 -3.38
CA LYS A 47 -7.60 9.26 -4.11
C LYS A 47 -7.39 9.48 -5.62
N ASN A 48 -6.28 10.15 -5.96
CA ASN A 48 -5.93 10.49 -7.34
C ASN A 48 -5.00 9.44 -7.98
N ASP A 49 -4.50 8.49 -7.21
CA ASP A 49 -3.55 7.49 -7.68
C ASP A 49 -4.21 6.52 -8.65
N ARG A 50 -3.41 6.00 -9.57
CA ARG A 50 -3.89 5.07 -10.59
C ARG A 50 -2.95 3.89 -10.73
N VAL A 51 -3.53 2.70 -10.69
CA VAL A 51 -2.84 1.47 -11.10
C VAL A 51 -2.74 1.47 -12.62
N LEU A 52 -1.53 1.27 -13.13
CA LEU A 52 -1.23 1.25 -14.56
C LEU A 52 -1.00 -0.16 -15.07
N ASP A 53 -0.33 -1.00 -14.27
CA ASP A 53 0.00 -2.38 -14.62
C ASP A 53 0.05 -3.25 -13.36
N SER A 54 -0.14 -4.56 -13.54
CA SER A 54 0.01 -5.53 -12.46
C SER A 54 0.46 -6.87 -13.03
N LYS A 55 1.47 -7.48 -12.43
CA LYS A 55 1.95 -8.81 -12.83
C LYS A 55 2.30 -9.64 -11.60
N PHE A 56 2.15 -10.95 -11.74
CA PHE A 56 2.57 -11.88 -10.70
C PHE A 56 4.04 -12.25 -10.89
N ASN A 57 4.86 -12.07 -9.85
CA ASN A 57 6.24 -12.49 -9.80
C ASN A 57 6.34 -13.87 -9.11
N GLU A 58 6.45 -14.92 -9.92
CA GLU A 58 6.51 -16.32 -9.45
C GLU A 58 7.75 -16.62 -8.59
N GLN A 59 8.83 -15.85 -8.74
CA GLN A 59 10.06 -16.10 -7.98
C GLN A 59 9.93 -15.64 -6.53
N HIS A 60 9.10 -14.63 -6.28
CA HIS A 60 8.90 -14.02 -4.98
C HIS A 60 7.50 -14.28 -4.40
N ASP A 61 6.61 -14.92 -5.16
CA ASP A 61 5.21 -15.19 -4.78
C ASP A 61 4.42 -13.91 -4.44
N VAL A 62 4.75 -12.80 -5.12
CA VAL A 62 4.10 -11.49 -4.93
C VAL A 62 3.51 -10.95 -6.22
N TRP A 63 2.52 -10.09 -6.09
CA TRP A 63 2.07 -9.23 -7.19
C TRP A 63 2.88 -7.95 -7.20
N GLU A 64 3.55 -7.67 -8.31
CA GLU A 64 4.17 -6.39 -8.58
C GLU A 64 3.13 -5.49 -9.28
N VAL A 65 2.76 -4.38 -8.65
CA VAL A 65 1.75 -3.43 -9.13
C VAL A 65 2.40 -2.10 -9.44
N LEU A 66 2.34 -1.67 -10.70
CA LEU A 66 2.80 -0.36 -11.12
C LEU A 66 1.70 0.66 -10.88
N LEU A 67 2.00 1.71 -10.12
CA LEU A 67 1.09 2.82 -9.90
C LEU A 67 1.76 4.16 -10.19
N VAL A 68 0.92 5.12 -10.57
CA VAL A 68 1.27 6.54 -10.53
C VAL A 68 0.62 7.15 -9.30
N ALA A 69 1.47 7.62 -8.38
CA ALA A 69 1.07 8.36 -7.19
C ALA A 69 1.02 9.84 -7.54
N PHE A 70 -0.07 10.51 -7.22
CA PHE A 70 -0.20 11.95 -7.41
C PHE A 70 0.01 12.67 -6.08
N PRO A 71 0.53 13.91 -6.10
CA PRO A 71 0.56 14.74 -4.91
C PRO A 71 -0.86 14.83 -4.34
N GLU A 72 -0.99 14.58 -3.04
CA GLU A 72 -2.24 14.83 -2.35
C GLU A 72 -2.50 16.34 -2.41
N GLU A 73 -3.70 16.72 -2.91
CA GLU A 73 -4.16 18.09 -2.75
C GLU A 73 -4.30 18.32 -1.25
N LYS A 74 -3.33 19.02 -0.65
CA LYS A 74 -3.49 19.58 0.69
C LYS A 74 -4.79 20.34 0.65
N SER A 75 -5.81 19.81 1.32
CA SER A 75 -7.03 20.56 1.54
C SER A 75 -6.60 21.74 2.39
N ASP A 76 -6.44 22.91 1.77
CA ASP A 76 -6.39 24.18 2.47
C ASP A 76 -7.73 24.28 3.22
N GLU A 77 -7.77 23.75 4.45
CA GLU A 77 -8.81 24.06 5.41
C GLU A 77 -8.66 25.55 5.77
N GLU A 78 -9.51 26.38 5.15
CA GLU A 78 -9.71 27.80 5.49
C GLU A 78 -10.27 27.99 6.92
#